data_AF-B4H632-F1
#
_entry.id   AF-B4H632-F1
#
_cell.length_a   1.000
_cell.length_b   1.000
_cell.length_c   1.000
_cell.angle_alpha   90.00
_cell.angle_beta   90.00
_cell.angle_gamma   90.00
#
_symmetry.space_group_name_H-M   'P 1'
#
loop_
_entity.id
_entity.type
_entity.pdbx_description
1 polymer ?
#
loop_
_entity_poly.entity_id
_entity_poly.type
_entity_poly.pdbx_seq_one_letter_code
_entity_poly.pdbx_strand_id
1 'polypeptide(L)'
;MHKFFPQHETRCCARRPCPYDGSPLPDWLQCVDLQIIHNSECASYYGTGSVGDNIICVRVVDGKGTCGGDSGGPLVTHHLDWIRDHTGIAY
;
A
#
# COMPACT_ATOMS: atom_id res chain seq x y z
N MET A 1 1.06 4.17 -22.55
CA MET A 1 2.37 4.44 -21.92
C MET A 1 2.37 3.68 -20.60
N HIS A 2 3.10 2.58 -20.50
CA HIS A 2 3.14 1.80 -19.26
C HIS A 2 4.00 2.57 -18.25
N LYS A 3 3.38 3.09 -17.18
CA LYS A 3 4.14 3.57 -16.03
C LYS A 3 4.82 2.36 -15.41
N PHE A 4 6.12 2.26 -15.64
CA PHE A 4 6.95 1.28 -14.96
C PHE A 4 7.09 1.75 -13.51
N PHE A 5 6.34 1.14 -12.60
CA PHE A 5 6.62 1.27 -11.17
C PHE A 5 7.86 0.42 -10.91
N PRO A 6 9.02 1.02 -10.66
CA PRO A 6 10.17 0.21 -10.28
C PRO A 6 9.84 -0.43 -8.93
N GLN A 7 10.27 -1.69 -8.75
CA GLN A 7 9.93 -2.58 -7.63
C GLN A 7 10.52 -2.07 -6.30
N HIS A 8 10.07 -0.89 -5.86
CA HIS A 8 10.56 -0.22 -4.67
C HIS A 8 9.58 -0.39 -3.51
N GLU A 9 10.15 -0.36 -2.31
CA GLU A 9 9.41 -0.35 -1.07
C GLU A 9 8.65 0.97 -0.90
N THR A 10 7.44 0.85 -0.36
CA THR A 10 6.59 1.97 0.02
C THR A 10 6.17 1.83 1.47
N ARG A 11 6.09 2.94 2.19
CA ARG A 11 5.63 3.00 3.56
C ARG A 11 4.17 3.42 3.62
N CYS A 12 3.35 2.59 4.28
CA CYS A 12 2.01 2.92 4.71
C CYS A 12 2.06 3.26 6.20
N CYS A 13 1.44 4.37 6.61
CA CYS A 13 1.36 4.76 8.01
C CYS A 13 -0.06 5.14 8.39
N ALA A 14 -0.59 4.56 9.45
CA ALA A 14 -1.86 4.98 10.03
C ALA A 14 -1.88 4.83 11.55
N ARG A 15 -2.83 5.53 12.18
CA ARG A 15 -3.12 5.40 13.61
C ARG A 15 -3.91 4.13 13.95
N ARG A 16 -4.33 3.35 12.93
CA ARG A 16 -5.14 2.15 13.11
C ARG A 16 -4.57 0.97 12.32
N PRO A 17 -3.57 0.26 12.86
CA PRO A 17 -3.42 -1.13 12.47
C PRO A 17 -4.62 -1.89 12.99
N CYS A 18 -5.00 -2.95 12.29
CA CYS A 18 -6.14 -3.76 12.61
C CYS A 18 -5.65 -4.99 13.36
N PRO A 19 -5.73 -5.00 14.69
CA PRO A 19 -5.73 -6.24 15.42
C PRO A 19 -7.00 -7.00 15.06
N TYR A 20 -6.89 -8.01 14.20
CA TYR A 20 -8.00 -8.93 13.90
C TYR A 20 -8.40 -9.80 15.10
N ASP A 21 -7.64 -9.74 16.20
CA ASP A 21 -7.82 -10.50 17.43
C ASP A 21 -8.56 -9.71 18.54
N GLY A 22 -9.01 -8.47 18.25
CA GLY A 22 -9.71 -7.62 19.22
C GLY A 22 -8.79 -7.01 20.29
N SER A 23 -7.47 -7.05 20.11
CA SER A 23 -6.53 -6.35 20.98
C SER A 23 -6.66 -4.82 20.86
N PRO A 24 -6.25 -4.06 21.89
CA PRO A 24 -6.34 -2.60 21.90
C PRO A 24 -5.58 -1.97 20.73
N LEU A 25 -6.16 -0.92 20.14
CA LEU A 25 -5.45 -0.12 19.13
C LEU A 25 -4.22 0.56 19.77
N PRO A 26 -3.09 0.65 19.06
CA PRO A 26 -1.93 1.36 19.56
C PRO A 26 -2.19 2.86 19.62
N ASP A 27 -1.64 3.51 20.66
CA ASP A 27 -1.77 4.95 20.85
C ASP A 27 -0.98 5.77 19.82
N TRP A 28 0.04 5.16 19.21
CA TRP A 28 1.01 5.84 18.35
C TRP A 28 0.87 5.40 16.90
N LEU A 29 1.23 6.29 15.97
CA LEU A 29 1.22 6.01 14.54
C LEU A 29 2.06 4.77 14.24
N GLN A 30 1.47 3.81 13.56
CA GLN A 30 2.16 2.61 13.11
C GLN A 30 2.45 2.73 11.63
N CYS A 31 3.60 2.21 11.22
CA CYS A 31 4.03 2.21 9.84
C CYS A 31 4.55 0.83 9.44
N VAL A 32 4.30 0.47 8.19
CA VAL A 32 4.81 -0.75 7.58
C VAL A 32 5.38 -0.41 6.21
N ASP A 33 6.54 -1.02 5.89
CA ASP A 33 7.08 -1.01 4.55
C ASP A 33 6.51 -2.20 3.76
N LEU A 34 5.99 -1.91 2.57
CA LEU A 34 5.28 -2.82 1.68
C LEU A 34 5.97 -2.83 0.32
N GLN A 35 5.89 -3.96 -0.37
CA GLN A 35 6.46 -4.09 -1.70
C GLN A 35 5.42 -3.71 -2.77
N ILE A 36 5.75 -2.78 -3.66
CA ILE A 36 4.93 -2.48 -4.84
C ILE A 36 5.03 -3.65 -5.84
N ILE A 37 3.88 -4.07 -6.38
CA ILE A 37 3.78 -5.15 -7.38
C ILE A 37 3.13 -4.64 -8.67
N HIS A 38 3.30 -5.39 -9.76
CA HIS A 38 2.68 -5.04 -11.04
C HIS A 38 1.15 -5.21 -11.01
N ASN A 39 0.45 -4.33 -11.72
CA ASN A 39 -1.01 -4.41 -11.85
C ASN A 39 -1.47 -5.73 -12.49
N SER A 40 -0.68 -6.35 -13.38
CA SER A 40 -0.98 -7.66 -13.95
C SER A 40 -0.98 -8.78 -12.90
N GLU A 41 -0.06 -8.71 -11.94
CA GLU A 41 0.00 -9.63 -10.81
C GLU A 41 -1.19 -9.41 -9.88
N CYS A 42 -1.50 -8.16 -9.55
CA CYS A 42 -2.67 -7.81 -8.74
C CYS A 42 -3.99 -8.22 -9.40
N ALA A 43 -4.11 -8.01 -10.71
CA ALA A 43 -5.26 -8.41 -11.52
C ALA A 43 -5.47 -9.93 -11.55
N SER A 44 -4.43 -10.74 -11.34
CA SER A 44 -4.59 -12.19 -11.20
C SER A 44 -5.38 -12.59 -9.94
N TYR A 45 -5.41 -11.73 -8.90
CA TYR A 45 -6.14 -11.95 -7.66
C TYR A 45 -7.52 -11.28 -7.66
N TYR A 46 -7.61 -10.05 -8.17
CA TYR A 46 -8.83 -9.22 -8.10
C TYR A 46 -9.64 -9.18 -9.41
N GLY A 47 -9.11 -9.77 -10.48
CA GLY A 47 -9.68 -9.71 -11.83
C GLY A 47 -9.15 -8.53 -12.65
N THR A 48 -9.03 -8.74 -13.96
CA THR A 48 -8.47 -7.76 -14.91
C THR A 48 -9.32 -6.50 -15.09
N GLY A 49 -10.61 -6.53 -14.74
CA GLY A 49 -11.50 -5.36 -14.77
C GLY A 49 -11.45 -4.48 -13.52
N SER A 50 -10.85 -4.98 -12.43
CA SER A 50 -10.84 -4.31 -11.12
C SER A 50 -9.59 -3.47 -10.88
N VAL A 51 -8.50 -3.75 -11.62
CA VAL A 51 -7.19 -3.12 -11.44
C VAL A 51 -6.89 -2.21 -12.64
N GLY A 52 -7.17 -0.91 -12.49
CA GLY A 52 -6.89 0.11 -13.50
C GLY A 52 -5.50 0.74 -13.37
N ASP A 53 -5.11 1.57 -14.35
CA ASP A 53 -3.82 2.27 -14.39
C ASP A 53 -3.62 3.28 -13.24
N ASN A 54 -4.71 3.69 -12.59
CA ASN A 54 -4.73 4.59 -11.44
C ASN A 54 -4.64 3.85 -10.09
N ILE A 55 -4.48 2.54 -10.10
CA ILE A 55 -4.34 1.70 -8.90
C ILE A 55 -2.88 1.28 -8.78
N ILE A 56 -2.33 1.45 -7.58
CA ILE A 56 -1.04 0.90 -7.18
C ILE A 56 -1.34 -0.29 -6.28
N CYS A 57 -0.80 -1.45 -6.62
CA CYS A 57 -0.93 -2.63 -5.79
C CYS A 57 0.34 -2.88 -4.98
N VAL A 58 0.15 -3.32 -3.75
CA VAL A 58 1.21 -3.72 -2.84
C VAL A 58 0.98 -5.14 -2.37
N ARG A 59 2.06 -5.86 -2.08
CA ARG A 59 2.02 -7.21 -1.52
C ARG A 59 2.17 -7.14 0.00
N VAL A 60 1.40 -7.98 0.68
CA VAL A 60 1.57 -8.26 2.13
C VAL A 60 2.85 -9.08 2.31
N VAL A 61 3.77 -8.56 3.12
CA VAL A 61 5.03 -9.25 3.47
C VAL A 61 5.02 -9.47 4.99
N ASP A 62 5.41 -10.66 5.44
CA ASP A 62 5.45 -11.05 6.86
C ASP A 62 4.12 -10.87 7.62
N GLY A 63 2.99 -11.03 6.91
CA GLY A 63 1.65 -10.83 7.47
C GLY A 63 1.31 -9.37 7.80
N LYS A 64 2.13 -8.42 7.34
CA LYS A 64 1.92 -6.98 7.53
C LYS A 64 1.47 -6.36 6.21
N GLY A 65 0.33 -5.70 6.25
CA GLY A 65 -0.35 -5.15 5.08
C GLY A 65 -1.24 -3.98 5.48
N THR A 66 -1.96 -3.42 4.51
CA THR A 66 -3.05 -2.49 4.78
C THR A 66 -4.24 -3.22 5.41
N CYS A 67 -5.02 -2.51 6.20
CA CYS A 67 -6.21 -3.05 6.86
C CYS A 67 -7.32 -2.00 7.00
N GLY A 68 -8.48 -2.40 7.54
CA GLY A 68 -9.61 -1.52 7.86
C GLY A 68 -9.28 -0.42 8.89
N GLY A 69 -8.72 0.69 8.41
CA GLY A 69 -8.23 1.79 9.25
C GLY A 69 -7.09 2.58 8.59
N ASP A 70 -6.42 1.98 7.61
CA ASP A 70 -5.44 2.63 6.74
C ASP A 70 -6.09 3.37 5.55
N SER A 71 -7.35 3.03 5.23
CA SER A 71 -8.06 3.59 4.08
C SER A 71 -8.14 5.12 4.16
N GLY A 72 -7.74 5.81 3.10
CA GLY A 72 -7.64 7.27 3.05
C GLY A 72 -6.29 7.83 3.54
N GLY A 73 -5.43 6.99 4.12
CA GLY A 73 -4.09 7.37 4.57
C GLY A 73 -3.08 7.45 3.42
N PRO A 74 -1.98 8.20 3.59
CA PRO A 74 -0.97 8.33 2.56
C PRO A 74 -0.13 7.06 2.42
N LEU A 75 0.14 6.68 1.17
CA LEU A 75 1.13 5.69 0.77
C LEU A 75 2.34 6.44 0.16
N VAL A 76 3.51 6.30 0.77
CA VAL A 76 4.70 7.09 0.45
C VAL A 76 5.85 6.17 0.05
N THR A 77 6.55 6.42 -1.05
CA THR A 77 7.78 5.69 -1.42
C THR A 77 9.04 6.44 -0.98
N HIS A 78 10.12 5.70 -0.80
CA HIS A 78 11.37 6.16 -0.18
C HIS A 78 12.35 6.88 -1.12
N HIS A 79 12.11 6.93 -2.43
CA HIS A 79 13.01 7.66 -3.32
C HIS A 79 12.89 9.19 -3.08
N LEU A 80 13.93 9.99 -3.30
CA LEU A 80 13.82 11.45 -3.15
C LEU A 80 13.45 12.15 -4.47
N ASP A 81 13.73 11.51 -5.61
CA ASP A 81 13.43 12.05 -6.94
C ASP A 81 11.95 11.84 -7.37
N TRP A 82 11.22 10.94 -6.70
CA TRP A 82 9.84 10.54 -7.04
C TRP A 82 8.75 11.12 -6.08
N ILE A 83 9.11 11.68 -4.91
CA ILE A 83 8.12 12.16 -3.89
C ILE A 83 7.15 13.17 -4.48
N ARG A 84 7.59 13.93 -5.48
CA ARG A 84 6.76 14.91 -6.18
C ARG A 84 5.68 14.31 -7.09
N ASP A 85 5.84 13.07 -7.55
CA ASP A 85 5.05 12.58 -8.68
C ASP A 85 4.14 11.36 -8.36
N HIS A 86 4.29 10.70 -7.20
CA HIS A 86 3.66 9.38 -7.01
C HIS A 86 3.18 9.04 -5.58
N THR A 87 2.82 10.00 -4.74
CA THR A 87 2.09 9.68 -3.49
C THR A 87 0.70 9.08 -3.78
N GLY A 88 0.41 7.93 -3.16
CA GLY A 88 -0.87 7.25 -3.28
C GLY A 88 -1.73 7.39 -2.03
N ILE A 89 -2.97 6.93 -2.11
CA ILE A 89 -3.85 6.76 -0.96
C ILE A 89 -4.05 5.25 -0.76
N ALA A 90 -3.87 4.78 0.46
CA ALA A 90 -4.17 3.40 0.83
C ALA A 90 -5.69 3.20 0.85
N TYR A 91 -6.16 2.04 0.40
CA TYR A 91 -7.56 1.64 0.44
C TYR A 91 -7.69 0.26 1.07
#